data_AF-A0A318I121-F1
#
_entry.id   AF-A0A318I121-F1
#
_cell.length_a   1.000
_cell.length_b   1.000
_cell.length_c   1.000
_cell.angle_alpha   90.00
_cell.angle_beta   90.00
_cell.angle_gamma   90.00
#
_symmetry.space_group_name_H-M   'P 1'
#
loop_
_entity.id
_entity.type
_entity.pdbx_description
1 polymer ?
#
loop_
_entity_poly.entity_id
_entity_poly.type
_entity_poly.pdbx_seq_one_letter_code
_entity_poly.pdbx_strand_id
1 'polypeptide(L)'
;MDVIKRNFFALLKAGAFGETHSVEPMSAHKWRKLFAVMGVHEVVPYAWAGYNKQQLPFVQHVPKNIIHDLRNCQHAVSTHKYESAQLSNGLLNKRLNNIRHNEPHAIDTSTETVHVLNIIVHNIETMLNKGVVLRGIVDLGIYLRTMGHKIDFIKLENWLTKLHVETLAQFQGSILIQLLGFDTDEVPFTRRVMTDAKSVTLKAVERTVKDTSYKWDFKQNKSPWVQVNSQAIKQSMRRSFHYLLYAPIETISNLTYKFAKNLSELEE
;
A
#
# COMPACT_ATOMS: atom_id res chain seq x y z
N MET A 1 -14.28 14.50 -5.84
CA MET A 1 -12.92 13.96 -6.08
C MET A 1 -12.42 14.53 -7.40
N ASP A 2 -11.19 15.03 -7.53
CA ASP A 2 -10.69 15.59 -8.80
C ASP A 2 -10.37 14.48 -9.85
N VAL A 3 -10.19 14.88 -11.11
CA VAL A 3 -9.96 13.97 -12.25
C VAL A 3 -8.68 13.12 -12.13
N ILE A 4 -7.60 13.64 -11.56
CA ILE A 4 -6.35 12.90 -11.30
C ILE A 4 -6.65 11.77 -10.33
N LYS A 5 -7.33 12.05 -9.21
CA LYS A 5 -7.71 11.01 -8.24
C LYS A 5 -8.65 9.97 -8.84
N ARG A 6 -9.63 10.38 -9.67
CA ARG A 6 -10.55 9.43 -10.35
C ARG A 6 -9.80 8.52 -11.29
N ASN A 7 -8.98 9.09 -12.17
CA ASN A 7 -8.19 8.32 -13.12
C ASN A 7 -7.10 7.47 -12.45
N PHE A 8 -6.57 7.91 -11.31
CA PHE A 8 -5.65 7.12 -10.50
C PHE A 8 -6.27 5.76 -10.13
N PHE A 9 -7.43 5.76 -9.47
CA PHE A 9 -8.07 4.51 -9.07
C PHE A 9 -8.65 3.74 -10.27
N ALA A 10 -9.15 4.43 -11.31
CA ALA A 10 -9.63 3.78 -12.53
C ALA A 10 -8.54 2.95 -13.22
N LEU A 11 -7.32 3.50 -13.34
CA LEU A 11 -6.18 2.81 -13.93
C LEU A 11 -5.69 1.65 -13.06
N LEU A 12 -5.69 1.81 -11.73
CA LEU A 12 -5.35 0.70 -10.83
C LEU A 12 -6.33 -0.46 -10.97
N LYS A 13 -7.64 -0.18 -10.96
CA LYS A 13 -8.66 -1.23 -11.08
C LYS A 13 -8.58 -1.97 -12.41
N ALA A 14 -8.41 -1.25 -13.52
CA ALA A 14 -8.25 -1.88 -14.82
C ALA A 14 -6.93 -2.66 -14.96
N GLY A 15 -5.85 -2.11 -14.40
CA GLY A 15 -4.53 -2.70 -14.49
C GLY A 15 -4.37 -3.96 -13.66
N ALA A 16 -4.62 -3.82 -12.36
CA ALA A 16 -4.43 -4.87 -11.36
C ALA A 16 -5.54 -5.92 -11.37
N PHE A 17 -6.79 -5.50 -11.60
CA PHE A 17 -7.96 -6.37 -11.44
C PHE A 17 -8.74 -6.64 -12.72
N GLY A 18 -8.37 -6.01 -13.84
CA GLY A 18 -9.04 -6.24 -15.12
C GLY A 18 -10.42 -5.59 -15.24
N GLU A 19 -10.82 -4.74 -14.31
CA GLU A 19 -12.13 -4.06 -14.36
C GLU A 19 -12.18 -2.99 -15.46
N THR A 20 -13.26 -2.96 -16.24
CA THR A 20 -13.47 -1.95 -17.27
C THR A 20 -13.92 -0.63 -16.64
N HIS A 21 -13.02 0.35 -16.63
CA HIS A 21 -13.30 1.70 -16.17
C HIS A 21 -12.96 2.70 -17.27
N SER A 22 -13.81 3.71 -17.48
CA SER A 22 -13.48 4.81 -18.38
C SER A 22 -12.50 5.76 -17.70
N VAL A 23 -11.35 5.99 -18.33
CA VAL A 23 -10.42 7.03 -17.91
C VAL A 23 -10.81 8.34 -18.58
N GLU A 24 -11.07 9.35 -17.76
CA GLU A 24 -11.48 10.66 -18.22
C GLU A 24 -10.32 11.38 -18.92
N PRO A 25 -10.60 12.19 -19.96
CA PRO A 25 -9.56 12.95 -20.64
C PRO A 25 -8.87 13.94 -19.67
N MET A 26 -7.55 14.03 -19.79
CA MET A 26 -6.70 14.90 -18.97
C MET A 26 -5.67 15.63 -19.84
N SER A 27 -5.31 16.84 -19.44
CA SER A 27 -4.20 17.56 -20.05
C SER A 27 -2.86 16.86 -19.80
N ALA A 28 -1.87 17.10 -20.66
CA ALA A 28 -0.51 16.56 -20.51
C ALA A 28 0.09 16.82 -19.12
N HIS A 29 -0.19 17.99 -18.53
CA HIS A 29 0.23 18.33 -17.16
C HIS A 29 -0.39 17.44 -16.10
N LYS A 30 -1.70 17.16 -16.19
CA LYS A 30 -2.41 16.28 -15.26
C LYS A 30 -1.93 14.83 -15.38
N TRP A 31 -1.61 14.38 -16.59
CA TRP A 31 -0.98 13.07 -16.83
C TRP A 31 0.39 12.93 -16.17
N ARG A 32 1.26 13.95 -16.29
CA ARG A 32 2.56 13.97 -15.59
C ARG A 32 2.40 13.86 -14.09
N LYS A 33 1.50 14.67 -13.52
CA LYS A 33 1.19 14.63 -12.09
C LYS A 33 0.68 13.26 -11.65
N LEU A 34 -0.22 12.66 -12.43
CA LEU A 34 -0.78 11.36 -12.13
C LEU A 34 0.31 10.29 -12.04
N PHE A 35 1.19 10.18 -13.05
CA PHE A 35 2.24 9.17 -13.05
C PHE A 35 3.30 9.42 -11.98
N ALA A 36 3.58 10.68 -11.65
CA ALA A 36 4.47 11.00 -10.53
C ALA A 36 3.88 10.52 -9.20
N VAL A 37 2.57 10.73 -8.99
CA VAL A 37 1.84 10.21 -7.83
C VAL A 37 1.84 8.67 -7.81
N MET A 38 1.65 8.01 -8.96
CA MET A 38 1.77 6.55 -9.08
C MET A 38 3.16 6.05 -8.74
N GLY A 39 4.20 6.81 -9.08
CA GLY A 39 5.59 6.56 -8.68
C GLY A 39 5.76 6.56 -7.16
N VAL A 40 5.25 7.61 -6.49
CA VAL A 40 5.29 7.72 -5.02
C VAL A 40 4.53 6.57 -4.34
N HIS A 41 3.41 6.14 -4.92
CA HIS A 41 2.62 5.02 -4.40
C HIS A 41 3.12 3.63 -4.86
N GLU A 42 4.21 3.56 -5.63
CA GLU A 42 4.84 2.33 -6.16
C GLU A 42 3.92 1.46 -7.05
N VAL A 43 2.91 2.06 -7.69
CA VAL A 43 1.85 1.37 -8.47
C VAL A 43 1.93 1.61 -9.97
N VAL A 44 3.05 2.17 -10.46
CA VAL A 44 3.27 2.46 -11.89
C VAL A 44 3.02 1.24 -12.80
N PRO A 45 3.50 0.02 -12.50
CA PRO A 45 3.29 -1.12 -13.39
C PRO A 45 1.81 -1.45 -13.60
N TYR A 46 1.00 -1.39 -12.54
CA TYR A 46 -0.44 -1.64 -12.62
C TYR A 46 -1.14 -0.54 -13.40
N ALA A 47 -0.85 0.72 -13.11
CA ALA A 47 -1.43 1.83 -13.84
C ALA A 47 -1.12 1.78 -15.34
N TRP A 48 0.10 1.40 -15.70
CA TRP A 48 0.51 1.23 -17.08
C TRP A 48 -0.23 0.08 -17.78
N ALA A 49 -0.38 -1.06 -17.10
CA ALA A 49 -1.18 -2.17 -17.61
C ALA A 49 -2.65 -1.75 -17.83
N GLY A 50 -3.22 -0.98 -16.90
CA GLY A 50 -4.58 -0.44 -17.02
C GLY A 50 -4.74 0.50 -18.20
N TYR A 51 -3.77 1.39 -18.40
CA TYR A 51 -3.75 2.31 -19.55
C TYR A 51 -3.71 1.55 -20.88
N ASN A 52 -2.86 0.53 -21.00
CA ASN A 52 -2.76 -0.26 -22.23
C ASN A 52 -4.02 -1.07 -22.54
N LYS A 53 -4.70 -1.59 -21.51
CA LYS A 53 -5.97 -2.33 -21.67
C LYS A 53 -7.12 -1.43 -22.14
N GLN A 54 -7.07 -0.15 -21.81
CA GLN A 54 -8.13 0.82 -22.09
C GLN A 54 -7.89 1.63 -23.37
N GLN A 55 -7.20 1.09 -24.39
CA GLN A 55 -7.00 1.77 -25.67
C GLN A 55 -8.33 2.03 -26.40
N LEU A 56 -9.04 3.06 -25.95
CA LEU A 56 -10.09 3.72 -26.70
C LEU A 56 -9.41 4.62 -27.75
N PRO A 57 -9.97 4.73 -28.97
CA PRO A 57 -9.40 5.52 -30.07
C PRO A 57 -9.07 6.98 -29.72
N PHE A 58 -9.65 7.51 -28.63
CA PHE A 58 -9.56 8.92 -28.23
C PHE A 58 -8.62 9.20 -27.04
N VAL A 59 -7.92 8.19 -26.49
CA VAL A 59 -7.08 8.33 -25.28
C VAL A 59 -5.59 8.57 -25.60
N GLN A 60 -5.24 8.89 -26.85
CA GLN A 60 -3.86 9.28 -27.24
C GLN A 60 -3.46 10.68 -26.73
N HIS A 61 -3.45 10.88 -25.41
CA HIS A 61 -3.09 12.16 -24.78
C HIS A 61 -1.93 12.04 -23.77
N VAL A 62 -1.40 10.83 -23.52
CA VAL A 62 -0.18 10.69 -22.71
C VAL A 62 1.03 11.08 -23.56
N PRO A 63 1.79 12.12 -23.17
CA PRO A 63 2.99 12.52 -23.89
C PRO A 63 3.97 11.36 -24.11
N LYS A 64 4.49 11.22 -25.33
CA LYS A 64 5.38 10.11 -25.75
C LYS A 64 6.61 9.93 -24.85
N ASN A 65 7.13 11.03 -24.29
CA ASN A 65 8.26 10.99 -23.37
C ASN A 65 7.90 10.25 -22.06
N ILE A 66 6.68 10.43 -21.54
CA ILE A 66 6.21 9.70 -20.36
C ILE A 66 6.07 8.21 -20.68
N ILE A 67 5.54 7.87 -21.85
CA ILE A 67 5.39 6.48 -22.29
C ILE A 67 6.75 5.75 -22.31
N HIS A 68 7.78 6.42 -22.82
CA HIS A 68 9.14 5.88 -22.84
C HIS A 68 9.68 5.65 -21.42
N ASP A 69 9.52 6.64 -20.53
CA ASP A 69 9.97 6.53 -19.14
C ASP A 69 9.24 5.41 -18.38
N LEU A 70 7.93 5.25 -18.61
CA LEU A 70 7.11 4.19 -17.99
C LEU A 70 7.50 2.79 -18.44
N ARG A 71 7.89 2.62 -19.71
CA ARG A 71 8.39 1.34 -20.24
C ARG A 71 9.67 0.91 -19.52
N ASN A 72 10.52 1.87 -19.13
CA ASN A 72 11.77 1.59 -18.42
C ASN A 72 11.59 1.30 -16.92
N CYS A 73 10.47 1.72 -16.31
CA CYS A 73 10.12 1.41 -14.92
C CYS A 73 9.50 0.00 -14.74
N GLN A 74 9.51 -0.86 -15.77
CA GLN A 74 9.06 -2.24 -15.67
C GLN A 74 10.07 -3.09 -14.89
N HIS A 75 9.85 -3.22 -13.58
CA HIS A 75 10.57 -4.19 -12.76
C HIS A 75 9.61 -5.13 -12.02
N ALA A 76 10.07 -6.37 -11.90
CA ALA A 76 9.34 -7.57 -11.52
C ALA A 76 8.60 -7.46 -10.18
N VAL A 77 7.41 -8.07 -10.12
CA VAL A 77 6.71 -8.35 -8.87
C VAL A 77 7.55 -9.39 -8.12
N SER A 78 8.41 -8.97 -7.19
CA SER A 78 9.17 -9.90 -6.35
C SER A 78 8.26 -10.52 -5.29
N THR A 79 8.06 -11.84 -5.39
CA THR A 79 7.21 -12.66 -4.49
C THR A 79 7.72 -12.69 -3.04
N HIS A 80 9.03 -12.55 -2.82
CA HIS A 80 9.64 -12.60 -1.47
C HIS A 80 9.67 -11.26 -0.72
N LYS A 81 9.11 -10.17 -1.27
CA LYS A 81 9.19 -8.83 -0.64
C LYS A 81 8.58 -8.76 0.76
N TYR A 82 7.59 -9.60 1.06
CA TYR A 82 6.79 -9.49 2.29
C TYR A 82 7.25 -10.39 3.44
N GLU A 83 8.08 -11.41 3.16
CA GLU A 83 8.54 -12.36 4.18
C GLU A 83 9.44 -11.70 5.23
N SER A 84 10.14 -10.63 4.83
CA SER A 84 10.98 -9.83 5.72
C SER A 84 10.22 -8.80 6.55
N ALA A 85 8.90 -8.65 6.37
CA ALA A 85 8.12 -7.65 7.09
C ALA A 85 8.12 -7.91 8.60
N GLN A 86 8.19 -6.85 9.40
CA GLN A 86 8.30 -6.95 10.86
C GLN A 86 7.31 -6.03 11.58
N LEU A 87 6.98 -6.41 12.81
CA LEU A 87 6.31 -5.53 13.76
C LEU A 87 7.37 -4.82 14.60
N SER A 88 7.13 -3.55 14.89
CA SER A 88 7.97 -2.68 15.72
C SER A 88 7.97 -3.14 17.18
N ASN A 89 6.86 -3.72 17.66
CA ASN A 89 6.81 -4.29 19.00
C ASN A 89 7.52 -5.66 19.05
N GLY A 90 8.56 -5.79 19.87
CA GLY A 90 9.35 -7.03 19.96
C GLY A 90 8.56 -8.28 20.37
N LEU A 91 7.57 -8.16 21.27
CA LEU A 91 6.74 -9.30 21.68
C LEU A 91 5.82 -9.74 20.55
N LEU A 92 5.15 -8.79 19.88
CA LEU A 92 4.28 -9.10 18.74
C LEU A 92 5.09 -9.63 17.56
N ASN A 93 6.29 -9.09 17.31
CA ASN A 93 7.19 -9.59 16.28
C ASN A 93 7.67 -11.02 16.57
N LYS A 94 7.95 -11.36 17.84
CA LYS A 94 8.23 -12.74 18.24
C LYS A 94 7.03 -13.65 18.00
N ARG A 95 5.80 -13.20 18.29
CA ARG A 95 4.57 -13.95 17.98
C ARG A 95 4.40 -14.16 16.48
N LEU A 96 4.66 -13.14 15.65
CA LEU A 96 4.62 -13.22 14.19
C LEU A 96 5.63 -14.26 13.67
N ASN A 97 6.87 -14.21 14.15
CA ASN A 97 7.90 -15.17 13.75
C ASN A 97 7.57 -16.61 14.18
N ASN A 98 6.96 -16.79 15.35
CA ASN A 98 6.47 -18.10 15.78
C ASN A 98 5.36 -18.62 14.85
N ILE A 99 4.44 -17.75 14.38
CA ILE A 99 3.41 -18.15 13.39
C ILE A 99 4.09 -18.61 12.09
N ARG A 100 5.01 -17.80 11.56
CA ARG A 100 5.75 -18.10 10.32
C ARG A 100 6.54 -19.41 10.40
N HIS A 101 7.15 -19.69 11.55
CA HIS A 101 7.96 -20.88 11.74
C HIS A 101 7.12 -22.14 11.98
N ASN A 102 6.04 -22.04 12.76
CA ASN A 102 5.25 -23.21 13.16
C ASN A 102 4.26 -23.64 12.07
N GLU A 103 3.70 -22.70 11.31
CA GLU A 103 2.64 -23.03 10.34
C GLU A 103 3.08 -24.02 9.25
N PRO A 104 4.30 -23.93 8.66
CA PRO A 104 4.80 -24.92 7.70
C PRO A 104 4.93 -26.35 8.26
N HIS A 105 4.88 -26.51 9.59
CA HIS A 105 4.99 -27.79 10.28
C HIS A 105 3.64 -28.27 10.85
N ALA A 106 2.55 -27.50 10.65
CA ALA A 106 1.22 -27.86 11.13
C ALA A 106 0.58 -28.92 10.22
N ILE A 107 -0.23 -29.81 10.79
CA ILE A 107 -0.96 -30.82 10.01
C ILE A 107 -1.86 -30.15 8.96
N ASP A 108 -2.56 -29.08 9.34
CA ASP A 108 -3.39 -28.26 8.46
C ASP A 108 -2.62 -27.04 7.90
N THR A 109 -1.41 -27.23 7.38
CA THR A 109 -0.55 -26.12 6.93
C THR A 109 -1.29 -25.21 5.92
N SER A 110 -1.30 -23.90 6.16
CA SER A 110 -1.76 -22.93 5.17
C SER A 110 -0.69 -21.85 4.87
N THR A 111 0.14 -22.13 3.88
CA THR A 111 1.21 -21.22 3.45
C THR A 111 0.64 -19.95 2.80
N GLU A 112 -0.48 -20.06 2.09
CA GLU A 112 -1.18 -18.92 1.48
C GLU A 112 -1.70 -17.94 2.54
N THR A 113 -2.18 -18.47 3.68
CA THR A 113 -2.63 -17.63 4.80
C THR A 113 -1.46 -16.89 5.45
N VAL A 114 -0.31 -17.54 5.59
CA VAL A 114 0.93 -16.87 6.07
C VAL A 114 1.36 -15.78 5.10
N HIS A 115 1.25 -16.02 3.80
CA HIS A 115 1.61 -15.02 2.79
C HIS A 115 0.71 -13.77 2.88
N VAL A 116 -0.61 -13.95 3.03
CA VAL A 116 -1.54 -12.82 3.24
C VAL A 116 -1.22 -12.06 4.51
N LEU A 117 -0.94 -12.76 5.61
CA LEU A 117 -0.50 -12.15 6.85
C LEU A 117 0.75 -11.29 6.63
N ASN A 118 1.73 -11.80 5.87
CA ASN A 118 2.97 -11.08 5.56
C ASN A 118 2.70 -9.80 4.76
N ILE A 119 1.80 -9.83 3.77
CA ILE A 119 1.41 -8.63 3.02
C ILE A 119 0.75 -7.60 3.96
N ILE A 120 -0.17 -8.04 4.82
CA ILE A 120 -0.87 -7.17 5.78
C ILE A 120 0.12 -6.52 6.75
N VAL A 121 1.07 -7.29 7.30
CA VAL A 121 2.11 -6.79 8.22
C VAL A 121 3.03 -5.80 7.51
N HIS A 122 3.45 -6.09 6.27
CA HIS A 122 4.25 -5.15 5.49
C HIS A 122 3.53 -3.81 5.25
N ASN A 123 2.22 -3.88 4.97
CA ASN A 123 1.40 -2.69 4.82
C ASN A 123 1.31 -1.89 6.12
N ILE A 124 1.19 -2.57 7.27
CA ILE A 124 1.19 -1.92 8.59
C ILE A 124 2.53 -1.22 8.84
N GLU A 125 3.64 -1.93 8.67
CA GLU A 125 4.99 -1.38 8.81
C GLU A 125 5.16 -0.15 7.93
N THR A 126 4.76 -0.24 6.67
CA THR A 126 4.83 0.88 5.71
C THR A 126 3.92 2.03 6.11
N MET A 127 2.68 1.77 6.55
CA MET A 127 1.73 2.79 6.97
C MET A 127 2.22 3.58 8.18
N LEU A 128 2.80 2.90 9.15
CA LEU A 128 3.34 3.51 10.36
C LEU A 128 4.62 4.31 10.06
N ASN A 129 5.34 3.99 8.99
CA ASN A 129 6.59 4.65 8.61
C ASN A 129 6.42 5.79 7.59
N LYS A 130 5.61 5.59 6.56
CA LYS A 130 5.47 6.49 5.40
C LYS A 130 4.05 7.03 5.21
N GLY A 131 3.06 6.46 5.89
CA GLY A 131 1.64 6.69 5.62
C GLY A 131 1.09 5.72 4.57
N VAL A 132 -0.13 5.95 4.08
CA VAL A 132 -0.78 5.03 3.13
C VAL A 132 -0.03 5.01 1.79
N VAL A 133 0.65 3.90 1.51
CA VAL A 133 1.25 3.56 0.22
C VAL A 133 0.39 2.47 -0.43
N LEU A 134 -0.02 2.66 -1.68
CA LEU A 134 -1.06 1.82 -2.27
C LEU A 134 -0.53 0.54 -2.91
N ARG A 135 0.79 0.42 -3.14
CA ARG A 135 1.38 -0.78 -3.71
C ARG A 135 0.99 -2.05 -2.97
N GLY A 136 1.30 -2.14 -1.68
CA GLY A 136 0.99 -3.35 -0.92
C GLY A 136 -0.50 -3.56 -0.66
N ILE A 137 -1.34 -2.53 -0.75
CA ILE A 137 -2.81 -2.69 -0.75
C ILE A 137 -3.27 -3.34 -2.07
N VAL A 138 -2.73 -2.89 -3.21
CA VAL A 138 -3.03 -3.50 -4.52
C VAL A 138 -2.51 -4.93 -4.55
N ASP A 139 -1.30 -5.18 -4.05
CA ASP A 139 -0.72 -6.54 -3.99
C ASP A 139 -1.57 -7.46 -3.10
N LEU A 140 -2.08 -6.96 -1.96
CA LEU A 140 -3.03 -7.68 -1.11
C LEU A 140 -4.30 -8.05 -1.90
N GLY A 141 -4.88 -7.10 -2.61
CA GLY A 141 -6.06 -7.36 -3.44
C GLY A 141 -5.81 -8.39 -4.54
N ILE A 142 -4.68 -8.29 -5.24
CA ILE A 142 -4.31 -9.26 -6.30
C ILE A 142 -4.19 -10.66 -5.69
N TYR A 143 -3.55 -10.76 -4.52
CA TYR A 143 -3.38 -12.05 -3.86
C TYR A 143 -4.71 -12.63 -3.38
N LEU A 144 -5.60 -11.81 -2.82
CA LEU A 144 -6.95 -12.25 -2.41
C LEU A 144 -7.77 -12.77 -3.61
N ARG A 145 -7.76 -12.06 -4.74
CA ARG A 145 -8.50 -12.51 -5.95
C ARG A 145 -7.90 -13.75 -6.62
N THR A 146 -6.59 -14.00 -6.45
CA THR A 146 -5.91 -15.14 -7.08
C THR A 146 -5.86 -16.38 -6.19
N MET A 147 -5.61 -16.20 -4.90
CA MET A 147 -5.39 -17.28 -3.93
C MET A 147 -6.45 -17.34 -2.82
N GLY A 148 -7.48 -16.49 -2.86
CA GLY A 148 -8.55 -16.40 -1.85
C GLY A 148 -9.16 -17.74 -1.44
N HIS A 149 -9.40 -18.61 -2.42
CA HIS A 149 -9.97 -19.95 -2.22
C HIS A 149 -9.07 -20.91 -1.41
N LYS A 150 -7.78 -20.60 -1.23
CA LYS A 150 -6.82 -21.38 -0.43
C LYS A 150 -6.52 -20.77 0.94
N ILE A 151 -7.00 -19.56 1.18
CA ILE A 151 -6.76 -18.84 2.43
C ILE A 151 -7.72 -19.37 3.49
N ASP A 152 -7.17 -19.78 4.63
CA ASP A 152 -7.92 -20.04 5.85
C ASP A 152 -8.14 -18.69 6.57
N PHE A 153 -9.28 -18.06 6.28
CA PHE A 153 -9.63 -16.77 6.87
C PHE A 153 -9.88 -16.85 8.38
N ILE A 154 -10.28 -18.02 8.92
CA ILE A 154 -10.47 -18.21 10.35
C ILE A 154 -9.10 -18.16 11.06
N LYS A 155 -8.09 -18.85 10.52
CA LYS A 155 -6.71 -18.75 11.00
C LYS A 155 -6.17 -17.33 10.88
N LEU A 156 -6.37 -16.69 9.72
CA LEU A 156 -5.90 -15.32 9.50
C LEU A 156 -6.45 -14.37 10.56
N GLU A 157 -7.76 -14.38 10.80
CA GLU A 157 -8.40 -13.53 11.80
C GLU A 157 -7.84 -13.78 13.21
N ASN A 158 -7.67 -15.05 13.60
CA ASN A 158 -7.07 -15.41 14.88
C ASN A 158 -5.65 -14.85 15.03
N TRP A 159 -4.84 -14.89 13.97
CA TRP A 159 -3.49 -14.32 13.99
C TRP A 159 -3.50 -12.80 14.06
N LEU A 160 -4.38 -12.13 13.31
CA LEU A 160 -4.51 -10.67 13.35
C LEU A 160 -4.91 -10.17 14.74
N THR A 161 -5.82 -10.87 15.42
CA THR A 161 -6.20 -10.58 16.81
C THR A 161 -5.05 -10.86 17.78
N LYS A 162 -4.35 -12.00 17.64
CA LYS A 162 -3.19 -12.36 18.49
C LYS A 162 -2.04 -11.35 18.39
N LEU A 163 -1.90 -10.73 17.22
CA LEU A 163 -0.91 -9.70 16.93
C LEU A 163 -1.42 -8.28 17.22
N HIS A 164 -2.68 -8.11 17.65
CA HIS A 164 -3.30 -6.80 17.91
C HIS A 164 -3.25 -5.83 16.71
N VAL A 165 -3.40 -6.36 15.50
CA VAL A 165 -3.38 -5.58 14.25
C VAL A 165 -4.66 -5.69 13.42
N GLU A 166 -5.70 -6.32 13.97
CA GLU A 166 -7.00 -6.52 13.31
C GLU A 166 -7.60 -5.23 12.76
N THR A 167 -7.57 -4.11 13.49
CA THR A 167 -8.18 -2.85 13.03
C THR A 167 -7.43 -2.27 11.84
N LEU A 168 -6.10 -2.41 11.80
CA LEU A 168 -5.31 -1.99 10.64
C LEU A 168 -5.53 -2.92 9.45
N ALA A 169 -5.72 -4.22 9.67
CA ALA A 169 -6.12 -5.14 8.60
C ALA A 169 -7.52 -4.77 8.06
N GLN A 170 -8.50 -4.50 8.92
CA GLN A 170 -9.83 -4.02 8.53
C GLN A 170 -9.77 -2.70 7.79
N PHE A 171 -8.86 -1.79 8.17
CA PHE A 171 -8.63 -0.55 7.44
C PHE A 171 -8.12 -0.83 6.02
N GLN A 172 -7.15 -1.74 5.84
CA GLN A 172 -6.66 -2.15 4.51
C GLN A 172 -7.78 -2.77 3.66
N GLY A 173 -8.59 -3.66 4.24
CA GLY A 173 -9.74 -4.23 3.55
C GLY A 173 -10.83 -3.22 3.22
N SER A 174 -11.03 -2.22 4.09
CA SER A 174 -11.93 -1.10 3.82
C SER A 174 -11.47 -0.25 2.63
N ILE A 175 -10.16 -0.12 2.40
CA ILE A 175 -9.61 0.51 1.18
C ILE A 175 -9.93 -0.34 -0.04
N LEU A 176 -9.72 -1.66 0.02
CA LEU A 176 -10.05 -2.57 -1.07
C LEU A 176 -11.52 -2.42 -1.50
N ILE A 177 -12.43 -2.45 -0.53
CA ILE A 177 -13.88 -2.35 -0.78
C ILE A 177 -14.25 -0.97 -1.34
N GLN A 178 -13.88 0.11 -0.65
CA GLN A 178 -14.40 1.45 -0.97
C GLN A 178 -13.71 2.14 -2.16
N LEU A 179 -12.51 1.71 -2.55
CA LEU A 179 -11.70 2.37 -3.58
C LEU A 179 -11.27 1.45 -4.72
N LEU A 180 -11.16 0.14 -4.48
CA LEU A 180 -10.62 -0.81 -5.44
C LEU A 180 -11.64 -1.84 -5.94
N GLY A 181 -12.91 -1.70 -5.57
CA GLY A 181 -14.00 -2.47 -6.16
C GLY A 181 -14.13 -3.89 -5.64
N PHE A 182 -13.68 -4.14 -4.40
CA PHE A 182 -13.87 -5.44 -3.75
C PHE A 182 -15.25 -5.54 -3.12
N ASP A 183 -15.84 -6.72 -3.21
CA ASP A 183 -17.02 -7.06 -2.43
C ASP A 183 -16.63 -7.45 -0.99
N THR A 184 -17.60 -7.41 -0.07
CA THR A 184 -17.34 -7.67 1.35
C THR A 184 -16.93 -9.11 1.63
N ASP A 185 -17.41 -10.05 0.83
CA ASP A 185 -17.10 -11.48 0.90
C ASP A 185 -15.70 -11.82 0.33
N GLU A 186 -15.17 -11.00 -0.57
CA GLU A 186 -13.77 -11.12 -1.04
C GLU A 186 -12.74 -10.77 0.05
N VAL A 187 -13.15 -10.09 1.13
CA VAL A 187 -12.27 -9.65 2.21
C VAL A 187 -12.84 -10.01 3.60
N PRO A 188 -13.00 -11.31 3.95
CA PRO A 188 -13.72 -11.76 5.14
C PRO A 188 -13.20 -11.21 6.47
N PHE A 189 -11.89 -10.95 6.57
CA PHE A 189 -11.28 -10.35 7.76
C PHE A 189 -11.72 -8.89 8.01
N THR A 190 -12.49 -8.28 7.10
CA THR A 190 -13.05 -6.93 7.21
C THR A 190 -14.45 -6.98 7.81
N ARG A 191 -14.55 -7.28 9.11
CA ARG A 191 -15.83 -7.35 9.83
C ARG A 191 -16.61 -6.03 9.80
N ARG A 192 -15.91 -4.90 9.83
CA ARG A 192 -16.49 -3.56 9.72
C ARG A 192 -15.80 -2.75 8.65
N VAL A 193 -16.58 -2.33 7.64
CA VAL A 193 -16.11 -1.35 6.65
C VAL A 193 -15.96 0.01 7.33
N MET A 194 -14.72 0.47 7.45
CA MET A 194 -14.35 1.70 8.14
C MET A 194 -14.65 2.92 7.27
N THR A 195 -15.59 3.77 7.69
CA THR A 195 -16.10 4.89 6.88
C THR A 195 -15.05 5.94 6.52
N ASP A 196 -13.99 6.07 7.32
CA ASP A 196 -12.93 7.04 7.12
C ASP A 196 -11.81 6.56 6.18
N ALA A 197 -11.68 5.25 5.93
CA ALA A 197 -10.62 4.65 5.11
C ALA A 197 -10.49 5.29 3.73
N LYS A 198 -11.63 5.52 3.05
CA LYS A 198 -11.67 6.26 1.79
C LYS A 198 -11.12 7.68 1.95
N SER A 199 -11.62 8.43 2.93
CA SER A 199 -11.23 9.83 3.13
C SER A 199 -9.74 10.00 3.48
N VAL A 200 -9.20 9.10 4.32
CA VAL A 200 -7.80 9.10 4.75
C VAL A 200 -6.89 8.76 3.57
N THR A 201 -7.26 7.75 2.78
CA THR A 201 -6.51 7.34 1.59
C THR A 201 -6.51 8.43 0.52
N LEU A 202 -7.66 9.05 0.25
CA LEU A 202 -7.76 10.16 -0.70
C LEU A 202 -6.95 11.39 -0.26
N LYS A 203 -6.89 11.68 1.05
CA LYS A 203 -6.03 12.73 1.60
C LYS A 203 -4.54 12.39 1.44
N ALA A 204 -4.16 11.12 1.58
CA ALA A 204 -2.78 10.67 1.35
C ALA A 204 -2.36 10.89 -0.12
N VAL A 205 -3.21 10.46 -1.07
CA VAL A 205 -3.00 10.70 -2.51
C VAL A 205 -3.01 12.20 -2.85
N GLU A 206 -3.89 12.99 -2.25
CA GLU A 206 -3.92 14.43 -2.51
C GLU A 206 -2.66 15.16 -2.02
N ARG A 207 -2.11 14.74 -0.87
CA ARG A 207 -0.85 15.30 -0.37
C ARG A 207 0.30 14.99 -1.32
N THR A 208 0.40 13.76 -1.81
CA THR A 208 1.43 13.41 -2.80
C THR A 208 1.25 14.19 -4.10
N VAL A 209 0.01 14.45 -4.54
CA VAL A 209 -0.26 15.34 -5.69
C VAL A 209 0.26 16.77 -5.47
N LYS A 210 0.11 17.31 -4.25
CA LYS A 210 0.60 18.67 -3.90
C LYS A 210 2.12 18.73 -3.79
N ASP A 211 2.71 17.74 -3.10
CA ASP A 211 4.14 17.69 -2.80
C ASP A 211 4.98 17.40 -4.06
N THR A 212 4.43 16.66 -5.03
CA THR A 212 5.16 16.25 -6.26
C THR A 212 5.11 17.32 -7.37
N SER A 213 4.69 18.54 -7.07
CA SER A 213 4.26 19.51 -8.09
C SER A 213 5.37 20.19 -8.94
N TYR A 214 6.66 19.90 -8.76
CA TYR A 214 7.71 20.60 -9.53
C TYR A 214 8.94 19.81 -10.02
N LYS A 215 9.27 18.61 -9.51
CA LYS A 215 10.54 17.91 -9.86
C LYS A 215 10.47 16.37 -9.76
N TRP A 216 9.52 15.72 -10.43
CA TRP A 216 9.63 14.26 -10.60
C TRP A 216 10.37 13.96 -11.90
N ASP A 217 11.65 13.60 -11.78
CA ASP A 217 12.47 13.13 -12.89
C ASP A 217 12.52 11.60 -12.91
N PHE A 218 11.90 10.98 -13.91
CA PHE A 218 11.93 9.51 -14.13
C PHE A 218 13.35 8.92 -14.20
N LYS A 219 14.35 9.76 -14.52
CA LYS A 219 15.77 9.35 -14.60
C LYS A 219 16.38 8.98 -13.25
N GLN A 220 15.77 9.40 -12.15
CA GLN A 220 16.22 9.03 -10.81
C GLN A 220 15.27 7.98 -10.25
N ASN A 221 15.64 6.70 -10.34
CA ASN A 221 15.04 5.59 -9.57
C ASN A 221 15.18 5.77 -8.03
N LYS A 222 15.42 6.99 -7.55
CA LYS A 222 15.54 7.33 -6.15
C LYS A 222 14.20 7.89 -5.70
N SER A 223 13.52 7.14 -4.82
CA SER A 223 12.36 7.64 -4.11
C SER A 223 12.68 9.03 -3.53
N PRO A 224 11.85 10.07 -3.72
CA PRO A 224 12.12 11.42 -3.23
C PRO A 224 12.23 11.55 -1.71
N TRP A 225 12.02 10.45 -0.98
CA TRP A 225 11.95 10.39 0.47
C TRP A 225 13.29 10.06 1.16
N VAL A 226 14.40 9.90 0.41
CA VAL A 226 15.71 9.52 0.99
C VAL A 226 16.62 10.73 1.25
N GLN A 227 16.06 11.82 1.78
CA GLN A 227 16.85 12.75 2.59
C GLN A 227 16.33 12.66 4.01
N VAL A 228 17.03 11.89 4.84
CA VAL A 228 16.79 11.77 6.27
C VAL A 228 17.11 13.14 6.88
N ASN A 229 16.06 13.95 7.05
CA ASN A 229 16.11 15.21 7.78
C ASN A 229 15.10 15.09 8.93
N SER A 230 15.47 15.62 10.11
CA SER A 230 14.65 15.65 11.32
C SER A 230 13.22 16.16 11.09
N GLN A 231 12.99 17.05 10.12
CA GLN A 231 11.64 17.50 9.72
C GLN A 231 10.80 16.39 9.06
N ALA A 232 11.40 15.56 8.20
CA ALA A 232 10.72 14.44 7.55
C ALA A 232 10.35 13.34 8.58
N ILE A 233 11.21 13.11 9.57
CA ILE A 233 10.95 12.18 10.68
C ILE A 233 9.83 12.71 11.58
N LYS A 234 9.88 13.99 11.99
CA LYS A 234 8.79 14.63 12.76
C LYS A 234 7.46 14.56 12.03
N GLN A 235 7.47 14.77 10.72
CA GLN A 235 6.27 14.67 9.89
C GLN A 235 5.77 13.22 9.77
N SER A 236 6.66 12.23 9.66
CA SER A 236 6.32 10.80 9.72
C SER A 236 5.71 10.42 11.07
N MET A 237 6.30 10.85 12.19
CA MET A 237 5.76 10.62 13.53
C MET A 237 4.36 11.22 13.67
N ARG A 238 4.17 12.50 13.33
CA ARG A 238 2.86 13.17 13.34
C ARG A 238 1.81 12.42 12.52
N ARG A 239 2.20 11.85 11.38
CA ARG A 239 1.31 11.04 10.54
C ARG A 239 0.96 9.70 11.19
N SER A 240 1.92 9.05 11.86
CA SER A 240 1.70 7.77 12.53
C SER A 240 0.75 7.85 13.73
N PHE A 241 0.64 9.01 14.40
CA PHE A 241 -0.33 9.23 15.49
C PHE A 241 -1.78 8.96 15.09
N HIS A 242 -2.15 9.16 13.82
CA HIS A 242 -3.49 8.82 13.36
C HIS A 242 -3.80 7.33 13.54
N TYR A 243 -2.79 6.47 13.46
CA TYR A 243 -2.94 5.02 13.60
C TYR A 243 -2.97 4.52 15.06
N LEU A 244 -2.80 5.41 16.04
CA LEU A 244 -2.85 5.06 17.46
C LEU A 244 -4.17 4.41 17.87
N LEU A 245 -5.28 4.89 17.29
CA LEU A 245 -6.62 4.34 17.55
C LEU A 245 -6.88 3.01 16.82
N TYR A 246 -6.02 2.62 15.89
CA TYR A 246 -6.16 1.40 15.10
C TYR A 246 -5.28 0.26 15.65
N ALA A 247 -4.02 0.54 15.96
CA ALA A 247 -3.10 -0.42 16.56
C ALA A 247 -2.21 0.29 17.60
N PRO A 248 -2.67 0.46 18.84
CA PRO A 248 -1.98 1.30 19.83
C PRO A 248 -0.61 0.75 20.21
N ILE A 249 -0.52 -0.56 20.49
CA ILE A 249 0.74 -1.21 20.92
C ILE A 249 1.82 -1.03 19.85
N GLU A 250 1.46 -1.30 18.61
CA GLU A 250 2.37 -1.24 17.48
C GLU A 250 2.74 0.21 17.10
N THR A 251 1.77 1.13 17.14
CA THR A 251 2.02 2.56 16.89
C THR A 251 2.94 3.18 17.94
N ILE A 252 2.71 2.91 19.23
CA ILE A 252 3.57 3.40 20.31
C ILE A 252 4.97 2.82 20.18
N SER A 253 5.09 1.50 19.92
CA SER A 253 6.38 0.83 19.77
C SER A 253 7.18 1.42 18.60
N ASN A 254 6.54 1.68 17.46
CA ASN A 254 7.19 2.33 16.32
C ASN A 254 7.64 3.76 16.63
N LEU A 255 6.79 4.54 17.31
CA LEU A 255 7.14 5.89 17.73
C LEU A 255 8.37 5.86 18.64
N THR A 256 8.38 5.00 19.68
CA THR A 256 9.52 4.85 20.59
C THR A 256 10.79 4.44 19.87
N TYR A 257 10.70 3.51 18.91
CA TYR A 257 11.84 3.09 18.10
C TYR A 257 12.42 4.25 17.29
N LYS A 258 11.57 5.03 16.61
CA LYS A 258 12.01 6.21 15.85
C LYS A 258 12.59 7.30 16.75
N PHE A 259 12.03 7.50 17.93
CA PHE A 259 12.57 8.46 18.90
C PHE A 259 13.97 8.04 19.36
N ALA A 260 14.16 6.78 19.74
CA ALA A 260 15.47 6.26 20.15
C ALA A 260 16.51 6.36 19.03
N LYS A 261 16.14 5.98 17.80
CA LYS A 261 17.01 6.11 16.63
C LYS A 261 17.44 7.57 16.38
N ASN A 262 16.51 8.50 16.49
CA ASN A 262 16.81 9.92 16.30
C ASN A 262 17.68 10.51 17.41
N LEU A 263 17.60 10.00 18.65
CA LEU A 263 18.53 10.39 19.71
C LEU A 263 19.95 9.90 19.42
N SER A 264 20.08 8.64 18.99
CA SER A 264 21.38 8.07 18.60
C SER A 264 22.04 8.80 17.43
N GLU A 265 21.26 9.22 16.42
CA GLU A 265 21.76 9.99 15.27
C GLU A 265 22.15 11.45 15.62
N LEU A 266 21.74 11.95 16.79
CA LEU A 266 22.13 13.29 17.29
C LEU A 266 23.33 13.24 18.24
N GLU A 267 23.66 12.06 18.77
CA GLU A 267 24.83 11.83 19.64
C GLU A 267 26.10 11.46 18.85
N GLU A 268 25.96 11.01 17.59
CA GLU A 268 27.04 10.82 16.60
C GLU A 268 27.37 12.12 15.84
#